data_AF-A0A2V8TEU2-F1
#
_entry.id   AF-A0A2V8TEU2-F1
#
_cell.length_a   1.000
_cell.length_b   1.000
_cell.length_c   1.000
_cell.angle_alpha   90.00
_cell.angle_beta   90.00
_cell.angle_gamma   90.00
#
_symmetry.space_group_name_H-M   'P 1'
#
loop_
_entity.id
_entity.type
_entity.pdbx_description
1 polymer ?
#
loop_
_entity_poly.entity_id
_entity_poly.type
_entity_poly.pdbx_seq_one_letter_code
_entity_poly.pdbx_strand_id
1 'polypeptide(L)'
;MPRSRWFTSFLVSILIFGVSIGASRQLQDRSELQAKMESLRAQIQAKEKVFLAPSAEDLNAFARFLEQPDTGMSRLMPREKYDGKLLIRGGGAYYSFAKLTNEYGAGSDIGLEQGQIRVGFAGANFGFLTSLGDLAIDSVTAENPGVSLLAEFKTPSTEPDAREQQRRTGSGFEADGFRYRSFLPAMLNTCYAVRSINYLVSDVLVVFRVTRQDSDGSLTLVWKILKKFPVPQLAQ
;
A
#
# COMPACT_ATOMS: atom_id res chain seq x y z
N MET A 1 23.23 47.38 -81.96
CA MET A 1 23.53 45.93 -81.88
C MET A 1 25.03 45.74 -82.07
N PRO A 2 25.77 44.82 -81.41
CA PRO A 2 25.37 43.76 -80.47
C PRO A 2 26.26 43.67 -79.18
N ARG A 3 26.00 42.61 -78.39
CA ARG A 3 26.87 41.85 -77.46
C ARG A 3 26.72 42.02 -75.94
N SER A 4 26.22 40.93 -75.39
CA SER A 4 26.02 40.50 -74.00
C SER A 4 27.30 40.33 -73.17
N ARG A 5 27.22 40.67 -71.87
CA ARG A 5 28.07 40.13 -70.78
C ARG A 5 27.17 39.82 -69.57
N TRP A 6 26.94 38.53 -69.26
CA TRP A 6 27.52 37.76 -68.14
C TRP A 6 26.88 38.07 -66.77
N PHE A 7 26.01 37.18 -66.27
CA PHE A 7 26.31 36.07 -65.33
C PHE A 7 26.81 36.55 -63.95
N THR A 8 25.90 36.56 -62.96
CA THR A 8 26.24 36.31 -61.55
C THR A 8 24.98 35.96 -60.76
N SER A 9 25.16 35.05 -59.78
CA SER A 9 24.24 34.72 -58.68
C SER A 9 23.25 33.57 -58.91
N PHE A 10 23.73 32.34 -58.75
CA PHE A 10 22.90 31.22 -58.29
C PHE A 10 23.76 30.21 -57.53
N LEU A 11 24.06 30.46 -56.25
CA LEU A 11 24.73 29.46 -55.39
C LEU A 11 24.72 29.79 -53.88
N VAL A 12 23.57 30.13 -53.28
CA VAL A 12 23.38 30.01 -51.82
C VAL A 12 21.91 29.74 -51.52
N SER A 13 21.48 28.48 -51.49
CA SER A 13 20.16 28.12 -50.91
C SER A 13 20.01 26.66 -50.46
N ILE A 14 21.01 25.79 -50.69
CA ILE A 14 20.94 24.38 -50.25
C ILE A 14 21.80 24.21 -49.00
N LEU A 15 21.39 24.80 -47.87
CA LEU A 15 21.93 24.38 -46.56
C LEU A 15 21.05 24.70 -45.33
N ILE A 16 19.82 25.21 -45.52
CA ILE A 16 18.90 25.50 -44.40
C ILE A 16 17.66 24.58 -44.39
N PHE A 17 17.33 23.90 -45.48
CA PHE A 17 16.15 23.00 -45.52
C PHE A 17 16.38 21.57 -44.96
N GLY A 18 17.63 21.13 -44.81
CA GLY A 18 17.94 19.78 -44.29
C GLY A 18 17.77 19.64 -42.77
N VAL A 19 17.91 20.73 -42.02
CA VAL A 19 17.88 20.71 -40.55
C VAL A 19 16.45 20.68 -40.01
N SER A 20 15.51 21.36 -40.68
CA SER A 20 14.11 21.49 -40.23
C SER A 20 13.31 20.19 -40.35
N ILE A 21 13.63 19.33 -41.33
CA ILE A 21 12.92 18.06 -41.56
C ILE A 21 13.32 17.01 -40.51
N GLY A 22 14.60 16.98 -40.10
CA GLY A 22 15.10 16.06 -39.07
C GLY A 22 14.54 16.36 -37.68
N ALA A 23 14.47 17.64 -37.29
CA ALA A 23 13.94 18.05 -35.99
C ALA A 23 12.45 17.73 -35.82
N SER A 24 11.62 18.00 -36.84
CA SER A 24 10.18 17.71 -36.79
C SER A 24 9.89 16.20 -36.78
N ARG A 25 10.64 15.39 -37.53
CA ARG A 25 10.51 13.92 -37.52
C ARG A 25 10.96 13.31 -36.20
N GLN A 26 12.02 13.84 -35.58
CA GLN A 26 12.48 13.41 -34.26
C GLN A 26 11.54 13.82 -33.11
N LEU A 27 10.87 14.97 -33.23
CA LEU A 27 9.84 15.39 -32.28
C LEU A 27 8.57 14.54 -32.38
N GLN A 28 8.16 14.20 -33.60
CA GLN A 28 7.02 13.30 -33.84
C GLN A 28 7.29 11.88 -33.31
N ASP A 29 8.52 11.37 -33.47
CA ASP A 29 8.96 10.09 -32.91
C ASP A 29 8.96 10.09 -31.37
N ARG A 30 9.32 11.22 -30.73
CA ARG A 30 9.28 11.37 -29.26
C ARG A 30 7.86 11.46 -28.70
N SER A 31 6.96 12.19 -29.37
CA SER A 31 5.57 12.31 -28.91
C SER A 31 4.83 10.97 -29.06
N GLU A 32 5.05 10.26 -30.17
CA GLU A 32 4.54 8.91 -30.38
C GLU A 32 5.08 7.93 -29.32
N LEU A 33 6.38 8.00 -29.00
CA LEU A 33 6.99 7.20 -27.93
C LEU A 33 6.37 7.52 -26.57
N GLN A 34 6.16 8.80 -26.24
CA GLN A 34 5.53 9.21 -25.00
C GLN A 34 4.10 8.67 -24.89
N ALA A 35 3.29 8.80 -25.94
CA ALA A 35 1.92 8.27 -25.96
C ALA A 35 1.91 6.75 -25.77
N LYS A 36 2.86 6.04 -26.38
CA LYS A 36 3.04 4.60 -26.18
C LYS A 36 3.43 4.25 -24.73
N MET A 37 4.33 5.02 -24.11
CA MET A 37 4.71 4.83 -22.71
C MET A 37 3.52 5.04 -21.77
N GLU A 38 2.70 6.06 -22.00
CA GLU A 38 1.48 6.32 -21.23
C GLU A 38 0.46 5.18 -21.38
N SER A 39 0.24 4.71 -22.62
CA SER A 39 -0.63 3.56 -22.89
C SER A 39 -0.17 2.28 -22.18
N LEU A 40 1.15 1.98 -22.24
CA LEU A 40 1.70 0.82 -21.56
C LEU A 40 1.60 0.93 -20.04
N ARG A 41 1.84 2.12 -19.47
CA ARG A 41 1.64 2.37 -18.04
C ARG A 41 0.19 2.11 -17.62
N ALA A 42 -0.79 2.61 -18.37
CA ALA A 42 -2.21 2.37 -18.08
C ALA A 42 -2.55 0.86 -18.13
N GLN A 43 -2.01 0.12 -19.10
CA GLN A 43 -2.19 -1.33 -19.18
C GLN A 43 -1.57 -2.07 -17.98
N ILE A 44 -0.38 -1.66 -17.55
CA ILE A 44 0.27 -2.22 -16.36
C ILE A 44 -0.57 -1.93 -15.11
N GLN A 45 -1.03 -0.69 -14.92
CA GLN A 45 -1.89 -0.31 -13.79
C GLN A 45 -3.18 -1.14 -13.73
N ALA A 46 -3.83 -1.36 -14.88
CA ALA A 46 -5.03 -2.19 -14.94
C ALA A 46 -4.76 -3.65 -14.54
N LYS A 47 -3.65 -4.24 -15.02
CA LYS A 47 -3.26 -5.60 -14.66
C LYS A 47 -2.82 -5.72 -13.20
N GLU A 48 -2.13 -4.71 -12.69
CA GLU A 48 -1.71 -4.63 -11.30
C GLU A 48 -2.91 -4.57 -10.34
N LYS A 49 -3.93 -3.78 -10.66
CA LYS A 49 -5.17 -3.75 -9.87
C LYS A 49 -5.81 -5.14 -9.77
N VAL A 50 -5.82 -5.90 -10.86
CA VAL A 50 -6.32 -7.29 -10.87
C VAL A 50 -5.40 -8.20 -10.06
N PHE A 51 -4.07 -8.02 -10.18
CA PHE A 51 -3.08 -8.82 -9.47
C PHE A 51 -3.14 -8.63 -7.95
N LEU A 52 -3.42 -7.42 -7.48
CA LEU A 52 -3.56 -7.09 -6.06
C LEU A 52 -4.97 -7.32 -5.51
N ALA A 53 -5.95 -7.58 -6.39
CA ALA A 53 -7.30 -7.90 -5.94
C ALA A 53 -7.32 -9.31 -5.34
N PRO A 54 -8.14 -9.53 -4.29
CA PRO A 54 -8.47 -10.88 -3.89
C PRO A 54 -9.20 -11.66 -4.99
N SER A 55 -9.15 -12.98 -4.92
CA SER A 55 -9.79 -13.83 -5.92
C SER A 55 -11.33 -13.75 -5.85
N ALA A 56 -12.00 -14.02 -6.97
CA ALA A 56 -13.47 -14.10 -6.99
C ALA A 56 -14.03 -15.21 -6.09
N GLU A 57 -13.29 -16.31 -5.96
CA GLU A 57 -13.63 -17.41 -5.04
C GLU A 57 -13.64 -16.93 -3.59
N ASP A 58 -12.57 -16.27 -3.15
CA ASP A 58 -12.49 -15.71 -1.80
C ASP A 58 -13.62 -14.68 -1.58
N LEU A 59 -13.91 -13.81 -2.56
CA LEU A 59 -14.94 -12.77 -2.43
C LEU A 59 -16.33 -13.40 -2.26
N ASN A 60 -16.62 -14.44 -3.03
CA ASN A 60 -17.87 -15.18 -2.93
C ASN A 60 -17.99 -15.92 -1.59
N ALA A 61 -16.90 -16.52 -1.10
CA ALA A 61 -16.88 -17.22 0.18
C ALA A 61 -17.21 -16.30 1.37
N PHE A 62 -16.86 -15.02 1.29
CA PHE A 62 -17.10 -14.02 2.32
C PHE A 62 -18.21 -13.00 1.97
N ALA A 63 -18.99 -13.22 0.91
CA ALA A 63 -19.94 -12.23 0.39
C ALA A 63 -20.87 -11.64 1.47
N ARG A 64 -21.50 -12.50 2.30
CA ARG A 64 -22.38 -12.05 3.40
C ARG A 64 -21.66 -11.23 4.46
N PHE A 65 -20.39 -11.55 4.74
CA PHE A 65 -19.59 -10.77 5.68
C PHE A 65 -19.27 -9.39 5.09
N LEU A 66 -18.94 -9.34 3.80
CA LEU A 66 -18.57 -8.12 3.07
C LEU A 66 -19.75 -7.16 2.81
N GLU A 67 -20.99 -7.60 3.04
CA GLU A 67 -22.17 -6.73 3.04
C GLU A 67 -22.23 -5.81 4.28
N GLN A 68 -21.49 -6.14 5.34
CA GLN A 68 -21.45 -5.34 6.57
C GLN A 68 -20.63 -4.07 6.35
N PRO A 69 -20.99 -2.95 7.01
CA PRO A 69 -20.21 -1.72 6.94
C PRO A 69 -18.79 -1.94 7.50
N ASP A 70 -17.84 -1.15 7.02
CA ASP A 70 -16.46 -1.14 7.52
C ASP A 70 -15.76 -2.50 7.45
N THR A 71 -16.19 -3.36 6.51
CA THR A 71 -15.55 -4.62 6.19
C THR A 71 -14.87 -4.56 4.83
N GLY A 72 -13.97 -5.50 4.58
CA GLY A 72 -13.38 -5.66 3.26
C GLY A 72 -12.48 -6.88 3.17
N MET A 73 -11.87 -7.02 2.00
CA MET A 73 -10.90 -8.06 1.74
C MET A 73 -9.74 -7.48 0.93
N SER A 74 -8.52 -7.88 1.24
CA SER A 74 -7.32 -7.38 0.58
C SER A 74 -6.30 -8.49 0.37
N ARG A 75 -5.44 -8.30 -0.64
CA ARG A 75 -4.26 -9.13 -0.84
C ARG A 75 -3.05 -8.37 -0.32
N LEU A 76 -2.23 -9.02 0.48
CA LEU A 76 -1.00 -8.46 1.05
C LEU A 76 0.21 -9.22 0.49
N MET A 77 1.07 -8.53 -0.25
CA MET A 77 2.18 -9.15 -0.96
C MET A 77 3.42 -9.30 -0.07
N PRO A 78 4.32 -10.26 -0.31
CA PRO A 78 5.58 -10.31 0.41
C PRO A 78 6.48 -9.13 0.01
N ARG A 79 7.04 -8.44 1.00
CA ARG A 79 7.98 -7.32 0.81
C ARG A 79 9.13 -7.70 -0.12
N GLU A 80 9.60 -6.74 -0.90
CA GLU A 80 10.76 -6.81 -1.80
C GLU A 80 10.61 -7.74 -3.01
N LYS A 81 9.72 -8.73 -2.97
CA LYS A 81 9.51 -9.69 -4.07
C LYS A 81 9.00 -9.03 -5.35
N TYR A 82 8.18 -8.00 -5.20
CA TYR A 82 7.47 -7.29 -6.28
C TYR A 82 7.88 -5.82 -6.41
N ASP A 83 8.89 -5.38 -5.66
CA ASP A 83 9.41 -4.02 -5.74
C ASP A 83 10.00 -3.76 -7.14
N GLY A 84 9.59 -2.66 -7.76
CA GLY A 84 9.97 -2.30 -9.13
C GLY A 84 9.32 -3.16 -10.23
N LYS A 85 8.63 -4.26 -9.89
CA LYS A 85 7.82 -5.05 -10.83
C LYS A 85 6.39 -4.50 -10.92
N LEU A 86 5.86 -4.08 -9.77
CA LEU A 86 4.62 -3.33 -9.69
C LEU A 86 4.93 -1.83 -9.63
N LEU A 87 4.04 -1.02 -10.20
CA LEU A 87 4.06 0.43 -10.17
C LEU A 87 3.72 0.96 -8.78
N ILE A 88 2.86 0.27 -8.02
CA ILE A 88 2.56 0.64 -6.63
C ILE A 88 3.83 0.60 -5.77
N ARG A 89 4.03 1.67 -5.00
CA ARG A 89 5.19 1.77 -4.11
C ARG A 89 5.13 0.68 -3.04
N GLY A 90 6.25 -0.01 -2.83
CA GLY A 90 6.38 -1.13 -1.89
C GLY A 90 5.79 -2.45 -2.39
N GLY A 91 5.52 -2.58 -3.70
CA GLY A 91 5.23 -3.88 -4.33
C GLY A 91 3.94 -4.55 -3.85
N GLY A 92 3.02 -3.78 -3.26
CA GLY A 92 1.78 -4.30 -2.68
C GLY A 92 1.95 -4.91 -1.28
N ALA A 93 3.12 -4.76 -0.67
CA ALA A 93 3.45 -5.42 0.60
C ALA A 93 2.91 -4.75 1.85
N TYR A 94 2.20 -3.65 1.68
CA TYR A 94 1.56 -2.88 2.73
C TYR A 94 0.06 -2.82 2.49
N TYR A 95 -0.71 -2.49 3.52
CA TYR A 95 -2.12 -2.17 3.37
C TYR A 95 -2.55 -1.12 4.39
N SER A 96 -3.33 -0.14 3.94
CA SER A 96 -4.05 0.81 4.80
C SER A 96 -5.52 0.44 4.81
N PHE A 97 -6.08 0.11 5.97
CA PHE A 97 -7.50 -0.14 6.14
C PHE A 97 -8.30 1.16 6.08
N ALA A 98 -7.72 2.26 6.55
CA ALA A 98 -8.38 3.57 6.48
C ALA A 98 -8.48 4.12 5.06
N LYS A 99 -7.50 3.82 4.20
CA LYS A 99 -7.40 4.34 2.82
C LYS A 99 -7.68 3.30 1.74
N LEU A 100 -7.85 2.04 2.11
CA LEU A 100 -8.16 0.91 1.21
C LEU A 100 -7.13 0.77 0.07
N THR A 101 -5.85 0.92 0.39
CA THR A 101 -4.76 0.90 -0.60
C THR A 101 -3.57 0.10 -0.10
N ASN A 102 -2.86 -0.53 -1.04
CA ASN A 102 -1.58 -1.19 -0.77
C ASN A 102 -0.36 -0.27 -0.93
N GLU A 103 -0.58 1.02 -1.22
CA GLU A 103 0.50 1.95 -1.51
C GLU A 103 1.30 2.31 -0.26
N TYR A 104 2.61 2.03 -0.30
CA TYR A 104 3.50 2.39 0.78
C TYR A 104 3.64 3.91 0.92
N GLY A 105 3.52 4.40 2.15
CA GLY A 105 3.60 5.83 2.46
C GLY A 105 2.24 6.55 2.46
N ALA A 106 1.14 5.85 2.12
CA ALA A 106 -0.22 6.39 2.18
C ALA A 106 -0.92 6.16 3.54
N GLY A 107 -0.16 6.00 4.64
CA GLY A 107 -0.70 5.61 5.95
C GLY A 107 -0.89 4.10 6.11
N SER A 108 0.13 3.34 5.74
CA SER A 108 0.13 1.87 5.84
C SER A 108 -0.11 1.43 7.28
N ASP A 109 -1.10 0.57 7.48
CA ASP A 109 -1.46 0.04 8.80
C ASP A 109 -0.77 -1.28 9.08
N ILE A 110 -0.65 -2.15 8.06
CA ILE A 110 0.09 -3.40 8.14
C ILE A 110 0.98 -3.63 6.93
N GLY A 111 1.91 -4.57 7.06
CA GLY A 111 2.78 -5.02 5.99
C GLY A 111 3.27 -6.44 6.22
N LEU A 112 3.65 -7.13 5.14
CA LEU A 112 4.11 -8.52 5.17
C LEU A 112 5.58 -8.61 4.81
N GLU A 113 6.40 -9.03 5.76
CA GLU A 113 7.86 -9.10 5.60
C GLU A 113 8.39 -10.37 6.27
N GLN A 114 9.14 -11.18 5.53
CA GLN A 114 9.75 -12.41 6.05
C GLN A 114 8.76 -13.36 6.74
N GLY A 115 7.54 -13.48 6.18
CA GLY A 115 6.46 -14.30 6.76
C GLY A 115 5.85 -13.73 8.03
N GLN A 116 6.13 -12.47 8.37
CA GLN A 116 5.57 -11.77 9.52
C GLN A 116 4.67 -10.62 9.08
N ILE A 117 3.56 -10.45 9.79
CA ILE A 117 2.74 -9.24 9.70
C ILE A 117 3.38 -8.21 10.64
N ARG A 118 3.57 -6.99 10.15
CA ARG A 118 4.19 -5.87 10.87
C ARG A 118 3.26 -4.67 10.94
N VAL A 119 3.43 -3.83 11.96
CA VAL A 119 2.75 -2.53 12.15
C VAL A 119 3.75 -1.48 12.66
N GLY A 120 3.51 -0.20 12.38
CA GLY A 120 4.31 0.92 12.89
C GLY A 120 5.61 1.16 12.11
N PHE A 121 5.51 1.77 10.92
CA PHE A 121 6.60 1.78 9.93
C PHE A 121 7.54 2.99 9.96
N ALA A 122 7.01 4.21 10.05
CA ALA A 122 7.79 5.43 9.82
C ALA A 122 7.66 6.41 10.98
N GLY A 123 8.77 7.09 11.30
CA GLY A 123 8.81 8.12 12.34
C GLY A 123 8.37 7.59 13.70
N ALA A 124 7.46 8.32 14.34
CA ALA A 124 6.88 7.98 15.64
C ALA A 124 5.62 7.09 15.54
N ASN A 125 5.25 6.63 14.33
CA ASN A 125 4.11 5.72 14.17
C ASN A 125 4.40 4.38 14.84
N PHE A 126 3.40 3.80 15.47
CA PHE A 126 3.50 2.52 16.14
C PHE A 126 2.16 1.78 16.07
N GLY A 127 2.15 0.56 16.56
CA GLY A 127 0.90 -0.15 16.77
C GLY A 127 1.10 -1.43 17.53
N PHE A 128 -0.02 -2.11 17.71
CA PHE A 128 -0.12 -3.34 18.48
C PHE A 128 -0.75 -4.40 17.61
N LEU A 129 -0.12 -5.56 17.52
CA LEU A 129 -0.65 -6.78 16.95
C LEU A 129 -0.77 -7.81 18.06
N THR A 130 -1.90 -8.51 18.11
CA THR A 130 -2.10 -9.72 18.91
C THR A 130 -2.80 -10.79 18.09
N SER A 131 -2.49 -12.05 18.36
CA SER A 131 -3.22 -13.18 17.79
C SER A 131 -4.42 -13.49 18.65
N LEU A 132 -5.57 -13.67 18.01
CA LEU A 132 -6.81 -14.12 18.65
C LEU A 132 -7.03 -15.63 18.42
N GLY A 133 -6.14 -16.30 17.69
CA GLY A 133 -6.28 -17.71 17.32
C GLY A 133 -7.29 -17.94 16.20
N ASP A 134 -7.82 -19.15 16.13
CA ASP A 134 -8.78 -19.58 15.12
C ASP A 134 -10.22 -19.18 15.51
N LEU A 135 -10.50 -17.88 15.46
CA LEU A 135 -11.85 -17.34 15.68
C LEU A 135 -12.53 -16.99 14.36
N ALA A 136 -13.85 -17.14 14.31
CA ALA A 136 -14.63 -16.58 13.23
C ALA A 136 -14.56 -15.04 13.29
N ILE A 137 -14.29 -14.37 12.16
CA ILE A 137 -14.05 -12.92 12.17
C ILE A 137 -15.30 -12.10 12.53
N ASP A 138 -16.48 -12.63 12.23
CA ASP A 138 -17.77 -12.05 12.57
C ASP A 138 -18.00 -11.97 14.09
N SER A 139 -17.54 -12.96 14.86
CA SER A 139 -17.72 -13.01 16.31
C SER A 139 -16.81 -12.08 17.10
N VAL A 140 -15.77 -11.49 16.48
CA VAL A 140 -14.82 -10.61 17.18
C VAL A 140 -15.38 -9.19 17.30
N THR A 141 -15.38 -8.63 18.51
CA THR A 141 -15.87 -7.30 18.85
C THR A 141 -14.82 -6.53 19.66
N ALA A 142 -15.10 -5.26 19.98
CA ALA A 142 -14.18 -4.44 20.80
C ALA A 142 -14.02 -4.96 22.23
N GLU A 143 -15.00 -5.73 22.72
CA GLU A 143 -15.06 -6.30 24.07
C GLU A 143 -14.34 -7.65 24.17
N ASN A 144 -13.84 -8.20 23.05
CA ASN A 144 -13.03 -9.41 23.11
C ASN A 144 -11.79 -9.17 23.98
N PRO A 145 -11.39 -10.11 24.85
CA PRO A 145 -10.27 -9.91 25.78
C PRO A 145 -8.96 -9.47 25.11
N GLY A 146 -8.63 -10.00 23.94
CA GLY A 146 -7.44 -9.58 23.18
C GLY A 146 -7.55 -8.20 22.52
N VAL A 147 -8.77 -7.65 22.43
CA VAL A 147 -9.09 -6.41 21.71
C VAL A 147 -9.34 -5.24 22.64
N SER A 148 -9.92 -5.48 23.83
CA SER A 148 -10.33 -4.43 24.77
C SER A 148 -9.19 -3.49 25.15
N LEU A 149 -8.01 -4.03 25.46
CA LEU A 149 -6.81 -3.24 25.73
C LEU A 149 -6.48 -2.28 24.59
N LEU A 150 -6.60 -2.75 23.35
CA LEU A 150 -6.35 -1.92 22.17
C LEU A 150 -7.43 -0.84 22.01
N ALA A 151 -8.68 -1.15 22.33
CA ALA A 151 -9.80 -0.22 22.23
C ALA A 151 -9.73 0.92 23.26
N GLU A 152 -9.19 0.63 24.45
CA GLU A 152 -9.08 1.54 25.59
C GLU A 152 -7.75 2.30 25.65
N PHE A 153 -6.73 1.83 24.92
CA PHE A 153 -5.41 2.43 24.90
C PHE A 153 -5.47 3.94 24.56
N LYS A 154 -4.79 4.76 25.37
CA LYS A 154 -4.70 6.21 25.14
C LYS A 154 -3.49 6.51 24.27
N THR A 155 -3.76 7.00 23.06
CA THR A 155 -2.70 7.39 22.12
C THR A 155 -1.87 8.52 22.71
N PRO A 156 -0.54 8.37 22.85
CA PRO A 156 0.32 9.42 23.36
C PRO A 156 0.29 10.65 22.43
N SER A 157 0.37 11.83 23.03
CA SER A 157 0.42 13.11 22.32
C SER A 157 1.84 13.69 22.23
N THR A 158 2.86 13.03 22.78
CA THR A 158 4.26 13.50 22.71
C THR A 158 5.13 12.49 21.96
N GLU A 159 6.15 12.97 21.26
CA GLU A 159 7.05 12.08 20.52
C GLU A 159 7.83 11.12 21.45
N PRO A 160 8.36 11.56 22.61
CA PRO A 160 9.05 10.66 23.54
C PRO A 160 8.16 9.50 24.00
N ASP A 161 6.90 9.77 24.36
CA ASP A 161 5.97 8.73 24.81
C ASP A 161 5.59 7.78 23.66
N ALA A 162 5.40 8.30 22.44
CA ALA A 162 5.16 7.49 21.25
C ALA A 162 6.32 6.52 20.99
N ARG A 163 7.57 7.00 21.12
CA ARG A 163 8.78 6.18 20.97
C ARG A 163 8.95 5.15 22.08
N GLU A 164 8.56 5.47 23.31
CA GLU A 164 8.51 4.47 24.39
C GLU A 164 7.54 3.34 24.02
N GLN A 165 6.34 3.66 23.54
CA GLN A 165 5.38 2.64 23.13
C GLN A 165 5.88 1.83 21.93
N GLN A 166 6.53 2.46 20.96
CA GLN A 166 7.15 1.76 19.83
C GLN A 166 8.20 0.73 20.29
N ARG A 167 9.07 1.09 21.26
CA ARG A 167 10.05 0.15 21.84
C ARG A 167 9.38 -0.98 22.62
N ARG A 168 8.35 -0.65 23.40
CA ARG A 168 7.58 -1.62 24.18
C ARG A 168 6.91 -2.65 23.27
N THR A 169 6.26 -2.22 22.18
CA THR A 169 5.62 -3.14 21.22
C THR A 169 6.66 -3.89 20.37
N GLY A 170 7.80 -3.29 20.05
CA GLY A 170 8.92 -3.99 19.41
C GLY A 170 9.42 -5.19 20.22
N SER A 171 9.64 -4.99 21.52
CA SER A 171 10.03 -6.06 22.45
C SER A 171 8.88 -7.05 22.70
N GLY A 172 7.66 -6.51 22.73
CA GLY A 172 6.44 -7.21 23.07
C GLY A 172 6.16 -7.19 24.56
N PHE A 173 4.89 -7.25 24.93
CA PHE A 173 4.43 -7.35 26.31
C PHE A 173 3.19 -8.23 26.42
N GLU A 174 2.96 -8.76 27.62
CA GLU A 174 1.77 -9.54 27.95
C GLU A 174 0.77 -8.66 28.73
N ALA A 175 -0.51 -8.81 28.44
CA ALA A 175 -1.60 -8.24 29.22
C ALA A 175 -2.88 -9.07 28.99
N ASP A 176 -3.64 -9.32 30.05
CA ASP A 176 -4.91 -10.06 30.01
C ASP A 176 -4.84 -11.44 29.32
N GLY A 177 -3.67 -12.08 29.37
CA GLY A 177 -3.41 -13.38 28.74
C GLY A 177 -3.06 -13.31 27.25
N PHE A 178 -2.86 -12.11 26.70
CA PHE A 178 -2.48 -11.88 25.31
C PHE A 178 -1.12 -11.22 25.19
N ARG A 179 -0.38 -11.62 24.15
CA ARG A 179 0.89 -11.02 23.77
C ARG A 179 0.71 -9.98 22.68
N TYR A 180 1.11 -8.75 22.98
CA TYR A 180 1.06 -7.62 22.05
C TYR A 180 2.45 -7.27 21.52
N ARG A 181 2.58 -7.15 20.21
CA ARG A 181 3.87 -6.84 19.54
C ARG A 181 3.70 -5.94 18.33
N SER A 182 4.78 -5.37 17.80
CA SER A 182 4.77 -4.69 16.50
C SER A 182 4.90 -5.64 15.29
N PHE A 183 5.10 -6.93 15.55
CA PHE A 183 5.10 -7.97 14.53
C PHE A 183 4.70 -9.34 15.08
N LEU A 184 4.04 -10.15 14.25
CA LEU A 184 3.67 -11.53 14.53
C LEU A 184 3.84 -12.41 13.29
N PRO A 185 4.10 -13.72 13.43
CA PRO A 185 4.04 -14.65 12.30
C PRO A 185 2.69 -14.60 11.60
N ALA A 186 2.70 -14.63 10.27
CA ALA A 186 1.49 -14.76 9.47
C ALA A 186 1.04 -16.23 9.43
N MET A 187 0.07 -16.58 10.26
CA MET A 187 -0.50 -17.93 10.30
C MET A 187 -1.85 -17.97 9.57
N LEU A 188 -2.03 -18.97 8.71
CA LEU A 188 -3.29 -19.26 8.03
C LEU A 188 -4.39 -19.58 9.04
N ASN A 189 -5.64 -19.24 8.72
CA ASN A 189 -6.81 -19.49 9.55
C ASN A 189 -6.72 -18.86 10.95
N THR A 190 -5.94 -17.78 11.08
CA THR A 190 -5.77 -17.08 12.35
C THR A 190 -6.33 -15.67 12.23
N CYS A 191 -7.12 -15.29 13.24
CA CYS A 191 -7.57 -13.93 13.48
C CYS A 191 -6.53 -13.15 14.27
N TYR A 192 -6.35 -11.90 13.89
CA TYR A 192 -5.49 -10.94 14.56
C TYR A 192 -6.27 -9.68 14.86
N ALA A 193 -5.97 -9.06 16.00
CA ALA A 193 -6.35 -7.68 16.24
C ALA A 193 -5.13 -6.79 16.04
N VAL A 194 -5.35 -5.67 15.36
CA VAL A 194 -4.36 -4.62 15.18
C VAL A 194 -4.94 -3.27 15.56
N ARG A 195 -4.23 -2.51 16.38
CA ARG A 195 -4.42 -1.06 16.42
C ARG A 195 -3.21 -0.40 15.78
N SER A 196 -3.45 0.30 14.67
CA SER A 196 -2.44 1.03 13.91
C SER A 196 -2.59 2.51 14.20
N ILE A 197 -1.50 3.13 14.67
CA ILE A 197 -1.45 4.55 15.05
C ILE A 197 -0.46 5.23 14.10
N ASN A 198 -1.02 5.87 13.08
CA ASN A 198 -0.29 6.66 12.10
C ASN A 198 -0.56 8.14 12.36
N TYR A 199 0.39 8.81 13.02
CA TYR A 199 0.31 10.25 13.28
C TYR A 199 0.07 11.02 11.98
N LEU A 200 -0.82 12.02 12.05
CA LEU A 200 -1.29 12.84 10.93
C LEU A 200 -2.14 12.13 9.87
N VAL A 201 -2.35 10.80 9.95
CA VAL A 201 -3.05 10.05 8.90
C VAL A 201 -4.25 9.26 9.42
N SER A 202 -4.07 8.37 10.39
CA SER A 202 -5.13 7.47 10.88
C SER A 202 -4.81 6.89 12.26
N ASP A 203 -5.86 6.59 13.03
CA ASP A 203 -5.78 5.68 14.18
C ASP A 203 -6.98 4.73 14.08
N VAL A 204 -6.70 3.46 13.81
CA VAL A 204 -7.72 2.45 13.51
C VAL A 204 -7.47 1.17 14.30
N LEU A 205 -8.54 0.64 14.88
CA LEU A 205 -8.59 -0.70 15.44
C LEU A 205 -9.32 -1.62 14.46
N VAL A 206 -8.61 -2.65 14.02
CA VAL A 206 -9.03 -3.56 12.98
C VAL A 206 -8.86 -4.99 13.47
N VAL A 207 -9.77 -5.86 13.08
CA VAL A 207 -9.58 -7.30 13.15
C VAL A 207 -9.49 -7.83 11.74
N PHE A 208 -8.53 -8.72 11.49
CA PHE A 208 -8.41 -9.38 10.22
C PHE A 208 -8.07 -10.85 10.40
N ARG A 209 -8.44 -11.66 9.42
CA ARG A 209 -8.15 -13.09 9.37
C ARG A 209 -7.38 -13.40 8.09
N VAL A 210 -6.31 -14.17 8.22
CA VAL A 210 -5.59 -14.73 7.07
C VAL A 210 -6.38 -15.92 6.55
N THR A 211 -7.02 -15.78 5.39
CA THR A 211 -7.92 -16.82 4.84
C THR A 211 -7.24 -17.68 3.79
N ARG A 212 -6.22 -17.15 3.12
CA ARG A 212 -5.48 -17.85 2.08
C ARG A 212 -4.03 -17.38 2.05
N GLN A 213 -3.13 -18.30 1.75
CA GLN A 213 -1.75 -18.00 1.38
C GLN A 213 -1.47 -18.60 0.02
N ASP A 214 -1.08 -17.75 -0.93
CA ASP A 214 -0.73 -18.19 -2.29
C ASP A 214 0.69 -18.77 -2.34
N SER A 215 0.99 -19.53 -3.40
CA SER A 215 2.32 -20.08 -3.65
C SER A 215 3.40 -19.02 -3.84
N ASP A 216 3.01 -17.78 -4.15
CA ASP A 216 3.91 -16.64 -4.19
C ASP A 216 4.20 -16.04 -2.80
N GLY A 217 3.58 -16.55 -1.74
CA GLY A 217 3.73 -16.09 -0.37
C GLY A 217 2.84 -14.91 0.00
N SER A 218 2.02 -14.40 -0.91
CA SER A 218 1.01 -13.38 -0.60
C SER A 218 -0.14 -13.97 0.23
N LEU A 219 -0.81 -13.08 0.96
CA LEU A 219 -1.92 -13.44 1.85
C LEU A 219 -3.21 -12.79 1.37
N THR A 220 -4.31 -13.54 1.35
CA THR A 220 -5.65 -12.96 1.34
C THR A 220 -6.08 -12.71 2.78
N LEU A 221 -6.51 -11.48 3.06
CA LEU A 221 -7.00 -11.04 4.36
C LEU A 221 -8.46 -10.62 4.23
N VAL A 222 -9.34 -11.20 5.05
CA VAL A 222 -10.67 -10.62 5.32
C VAL A 222 -10.60 -9.80 6.59
N TRP A 223 -11.20 -8.61 6.61
CA TRP A 223 -11.02 -7.67 7.70
C TRP A 223 -12.28 -6.86 8.00
N LYS A 224 -12.35 -6.34 9.23
CA LYS A 224 -13.31 -5.32 9.64
C LYS A 224 -12.68 -4.29 10.57
N ILE A 225 -13.04 -3.03 10.40
CA ILE A 225 -12.67 -1.95 11.31
C ILE A 225 -13.65 -1.98 12.48
N LEU A 226 -13.15 -2.24 13.68
CA LEU A 226 -13.96 -2.19 14.90
C LEU A 226 -14.15 -0.76 15.40
N LYS A 227 -13.13 0.09 15.22
CA LYS A 227 -13.16 1.48 15.68
C LYS A 227 -12.21 2.35 14.89
N LYS A 228 -12.66 3.56 14.56
CA LYS A 228 -11.86 4.66 14.05
C LYS A 228 -11.72 5.70 15.16
N PHE A 229 -10.50 6.07 15.50
CA PHE A 229 -10.21 7.08 16.51
C PHE A 229 -9.92 8.43 15.83
N PRO A 230 -9.96 9.55 16.59
CA PRO A 230 -9.47 10.82 16.09
C PRO A 230 -8.03 10.68 15.59
N VAL A 231 -7.72 11.34 14.46
CA VAL A 231 -6.36 11.31 13.89
C VAL A 231 -5.38 11.90 14.92
N PRO A 232 -4.37 11.14 15.35
CA PRO A 232 -3.48 11.58 16.41
C PRO A 232 -2.46 12.59 15.89
N GLN A 233 -2.08 13.52 16.75
CA GLN A 233 -1.08 14.53 16.50
C GLN A 233 -0.05 14.52 17.63
N LEU A 234 1.19 14.82 17.29
CA LEU A 234 2.24 15.06 18.28
C LEU A 234 2.24 16.55 18.62
N ALA A 235 2.29 16.85 19.91
CA ALA A 235 2.61 18.17 20.40
C ALA A 235 4.00 18.57 19.89
N GLN A 236 4.11 19.84 19.49
CA GLN A 236 5.38 20.46 19.11
C GLN A 236 6.25 20.74 20.33
#